data_AF-A0AA39GKZ7-F1
#
_entry.id   AF-A0AA39GKZ7-F1
#
_cell.length_a   1.000
_cell.length_b   1.000
_cell.length_c   1.000
_cell.angle_alpha   90.00
_cell.angle_beta   90.00
_cell.angle_gamma   90.00
#
_symmetry.space_group_name_H-M   'P 1'
#
loop_
_entity.id
_entity.type
_entity.pdbx_description
1 polymer ?
#
loop_
_entity_poly.entity_id
_entity_poly.type
_entity_poly.pdbx_seq_one_letter_code
_entity_poly.pdbx_strand_id
1 'polypeptide(L)'
;MSTSMALPLVRAVARAKVPQGSVTSTGARSRYFSISPRHHVRAVFGETSNETLRTTLNTIQEKITLPAHLPKAQRKILRDPKRKNYIEQNPVVIEIEGLEHKYTKIIFPNELPNSKKIFKDAIRAMETAEDWANLETLLAGYKKAGIVLKPKHLGFATRLAIAKTQLYSVIDCARHAKNTGYVLTVGESGLEVVMALADRAMTENHAQSIKWLEQLQDVLERSPHSDLTGPKDLRSSRLARGMMVSARVSDIEASETPSETQLNLLSDEVGFLRASWETAFEHASGPLQLEIDELNLNSLRPIANTSEDGTTKALSNPYDRIAPYFITKFIAHNIKACESAPVLLGQACEPLGDVGKKLDDYLTERITESSERSAGLRSRLPTLALAYQQILGRAPTWAQPAAEESKAEAA
;
A
#
# COMPACT_ATOMS: atom_id res chain seq x y z
N MET A 1 -47.50 -31.46 68.35
CA MET A 1 -48.43 -30.95 67.33
C MET A 1 -47.72 -31.13 65.99
N SER A 2 -48.05 -32.15 65.20
CA SER A 2 -48.99 -32.07 64.05
C SER A 2 -48.43 -31.19 62.92
N THR A 3 -48.32 -31.53 61.64
CA THR A 3 -48.63 -32.72 60.79
C THR A 3 -47.93 -32.50 59.40
N SER A 4 -47.79 -33.39 58.42
CA SER A 4 -48.36 -34.73 58.13
C SER A 4 -47.42 -35.60 57.24
N MET A 5 -47.98 -36.64 56.60
CA MET A 5 -47.43 -37.55 55.57
C MET A 5 -47.17 -36.84 54.20
N ALA A 6 -46.42 -37.35 53.20
CA ALA A 6 -46.49 -38.70 52.62
C ALA A 6 -45.30 -39.09 51.67
N LEU A 7 -45.10 -40.41 51.54
CA LEU A 7 -44.37 -41.16 50.47
C LEU A 7 -45.44 -41.81 49.54
N PRO A 8 -45.14 -42.73 48.56
CA PRO A 8 -43.88 -43.17 47.90
C PRO A 8 -43.95 -42.97 46.34
N LEU A 9 -43.04 -43.43 45.44
CA LEU A 9 -42.77 -44.82 44.98
C LEU A 9 -41.60 -44.88 43.95
N VAL A 10 -40.69 -45.88 44.08
CA VAL A 10 -40.24 -46.88 43.03
C VAL A 10 -39.62 -46.35 41.69
N ARG A 11 -38.53 -46.87 41.09
CA ARG A 11 -37.65 -48.08 41.18
C ARG A 11 -36.23 -47.66 40.67
N ALA A 12 -35.10 -48.04 41.28
CA ALA A 12 -34.22 -49.21 40.99
C ALA A 12 -33.65 -49.27 39.52
N VAL A 13 -32.42 -49.73 39.19
CA VAL A 13 -31.42 -50.60 39.86
C VAL A 13 -29.96 -50.18 39.55
N ALA A 14 -29.11 -50.37 40.57
CA ALA A 14 -27.64 -50.50 40.69
C ALA A 14 -26.64 -50.62 39.50
N ARG A 15 -25.43 -50.11 39.81
CA ARG A 15 -24.07 -50.65 39.55
C ARG A 15 -23.55 -50.78 38.10
N ALA A 16 -22.59 -49.91 37.77
CA ALA A 16 -21.42 -50.26 36.97
C ALA A 16 -20.15 -50.22 37.85
N LYS A 17 -19.20 -51.13 37.57
CA LYS A 17 -18.05 -51.44 38.43
C LYS A 17 -16.79 -50.74 37.90
N VAL A 18 -16.05 -50.07 38.77
CA VAL A 18 -14.72 -49.51 38.47
C VAL A 18 -13.71 -50.63 38.21
N PRO A 19 -12.87 -50.51 37.19
CA PRO A 19 -11.47 -50.92 37.27
C PRO A 19 -10.57 -49.67 37.26
N GLN A 20 -9.66 -49.60 38.25
CA GLN A 20 -8.60 -48.59 38.24
C GLN A 20 -7.58 -48.96 37.15
N GLY A 21 -7.27 -48.01 36.27
CA GLY A 21 -6.18 -48.08 35.30
C GLY A 21 -5.52 -46.71 35.22
N SER A 22 -4.36 -46.57 35.86
CA SER A 22 -3.66 -45.29 36.02
C SER A 22 -2.88 -44.90 34.77
N VAL A 23 -3.17 -43.73 34.18
CA VAL A 23 -2.14 -42.81 33.67
C VAL A 23 -2.60 -41.37 33.90
N THR A 24 -1.82 -40.59 34.65
CA THR A 24 -2.03 -39.14 34.78
C THR A 24 -1.60 -38.42 33.51
N SER A 25 -2.51 -38.29 32.54
CA SER A 25 -2.33 -37.37 31.42
C SER A 25 -2.62 -35.93 31.88
N THR A 26 -1.58 -35.19 32.22
CA THR A 26 -1.65 -33.73 32.45
C THR A 26 -2.36 -33.05 31.29
N GLY A 27 -3.35 -32.21 31.61
CA GLY A 27 -4.30 -31.69 30.62
C GLY A 27 -3.63 -30.97 29.46
N ALA A 28 -3.66 -31.61 28.28
CA ALA A 28 -3.50 -30.91 27.02
C ALA A 28 -4.68 -29.94 26.88
N ARG A 29 -4.49 -28.69 27.31
CA ARG A 29 -5.36 -27.58 26.93
C ARG A 29 -5.36 -27.52 25.41
N SER A 30 -6.42 -28.06 24.81
CA SER A 30 -6.72 -27.86 23.40
C SER A 30 -6.76 -26.36 23.18
N ARG A 31 -5.69 -25.82 22.58
CA ARG A 31 -5.74 -24.47 22.06
C ARG A 31 -6.73 -24.53 20.92
N TYR A 32 -7.91 -23.96 21.13
CA TYR A 32 -8.79 -23.60 20.02
C TYR A 32 -7.99 -22.60 19.18
N PHE A 33 -7.25 -23.11 18.20
CA PHE A 33 -6.79 -22.30 17.09
C PHE A 33 -8.05 -21.69 16.51
N SER A 34 -8.17 -20.37 16.62
CA SER A 34 -9.15 -19.63 15.85
C SER A 34 -8.84 -19.96 14.39
N ILE A 35 -9.70 -20.78 13.77
CA ILE A 35 -9.72 -20.95 12.33
C ILE A 35 -10.36 -19.67 11.80
N SER A 36 -9.61 -18.57 11.88
CA SER A 36 -9.88 -17.40 11.06
C SER A 36 -9.99 -17.91 9.63
N PRO A 37 -11.10 -17.67 8.92
CA PRO A 37 -11.22 -18.07 7.54
C PRO A 37 -9.99 -17.58 6.79
N ARG A 38 -9.26 -18.49 6.12
CA ARG A 38 -8.22 -18.05 5.19
C ARG A 38 -8.95 -17.16 4.20
N HIS A 39 -8.69 -15.85 4.22
CA HIS A 39 -9.29 -14.92 3.28
C HIS A 39 -8.83 -15.34 1.88
N HIS A 40 -9.68 -16.12 1.22
CA HIS A 40 -9.41 -16.56 -0.13
C HIS A 40 -9.79 -15.40 -1.04
N VAL A 41 -8.92 -15.09 -1.99
CA VAL A 41 -9.25 -14.07 -2.98
C VAL A 41 -10.41 -14.59 -3.81
N ARG A 42 -11.55 -13.89 -3.71
CA ARG A 42 -12.77 -14.28 -4.40
C ARG A 42 -12.56 -14.27 -5.91
N ALA A 43 -13.28 -15.13 -6.62
CA ALA A 43 -13.31 -15.13 -8.09
C ALA A 43 -14.50 -14.32 -8.64
N VAL A 44 -15.51 -14.09 -7.80
CA VAL A 44 -16.73 -13.33 -8.10
C VAL A 44 -16.77 -12.03 -7.30
N PHE A 45 -17.19 -10.94 -7.94
CA PHE A 45 -17.36 -9.65 -7.26
C PHE A 45 -18.47 -9.72 -6.21
N GLY A 46 -18.28 -9.00 -5.10
CA GLY A 46 -19.30 -8.75 -4.11
C GLY A 46 -20.32 -7.70 -4.56
N GLU A 47 -21.18 -7.31 -3.64
CA GLU A 47 -22.14 -6.24 -3.88
C GLU A 47 -21.42 -4.89 -4.08
N THR A 48 -22.13 -3.95 -4.73
CA THR A 48 -21.60 -2.63 -5.10
C THR A 48 -22.65 -1.57 -4.84
N SER A 49 -22.21 -0.40 -4.38
CA SER A 49 -23.07 0.74 -4.05
C SER A 49 -23.76 1.33 -5.29
N ASN A 50 -23.05 1.38 -6.43
CA ASN A 50 -23.45 2.09 -7.64
C ASN A 50 -23.68 1.15 -8.83
N GLU A 51 -24.76 1.37 -9.59
CA GLU A 51 -25.10 0.62 -10.80
C GLU A 51 -24.02 0.74 -11.91
N THR A 52 -23.36 1.89 -11.99
CA THR A 52 -22.27 2.12 -12.95
C THR A 52 -21.08 1.20 -12.64
N LEU A 53 -20.73 1.06 -11.35
CA LEU A 53 -19.68 0.13 -10.92
C LEU A 53 -20.13 -1.31 -11.16
N ARG A 54 -21.37 -1.66 -10.79
CA ARG A 54 -21.98 -2.99 -10.99
C ARG A 54 -21.88 -3.45 -12.45
N THR A 55 -22.37 -2.63 -13.37
CA THR A 55 -22.32 -2.89 -14.83
C THR A 55 -20.86 -3.04 -15.32
N THR A 56 -19.95 -2.22 -14.80
CA THR A 56 -18.52 -2.26 -15.17
C THR A 56 -17.85 -3.54 -14.65
N LEU A 57 -18.07 -3.91 -13.38
CA LEU A 57 -17.53 -5.12 -12.78
C LEU A 57 -18.12 -6.39 -13.40
N ASN A 58 -19.44 -6.43 -13.68
CA ASN A 58 -20.07 -7.53 -14.42
C ASN A 58 -19.44 -7.71 -15.81
N THR A 59 -19.22 -6.61 -16.54
CA THR A 59 -18.55 -6.64 -17.86
C THR A 59 -17.12 -7.19 -17.76
N ILE A 60 -16.39 -6.83 -16.72
CA ILE A 60 -15.06 -7.39 -16.43
C ILE A 60 -15.17 -8.88 -16.07
N GLN A 61 -16.12 -9.26 -15.22
CA GLN A 61 -16.28 -10.63 -14.75
C GLN A 61 -16.59 -11.58 -15.91
N GLU A 62 -17.61 -11.29 -16.71
CA GLU A 62 -18.06 -12.14 -17.81
C GLU A 62 -17.04 -12.25 -18.95
N LYS A 63 -16.37 -11.14 -19.32
CA LYS A 63 -15.51 -11.06 -20.52
C LYS A 63 -14.01 -11.23 -20.25
N ILE A 64 -13.55 -10.98 -19.02
CA ILE A 64 -12.12 -11.04 -18.65
C ILE A 64 -11.88 -12.12 -17.60
N THR A 65 -12.53 -12.05 -16.44
CA THR A 65 -12.20 -12.90 -15.28
C THR A 65 -12.67 -14.34 -15.49
N LEU A 66 -13.98 -14.59 -15.61
CA LEU A 66 -14.54 -15.94 -15.72
C LEU A 66 -13.94 -16.74 -16.91
N PRO A 67 -13.73 -16.16 -18.11
CA PRO A 67 -13.09 -16.90 -19.20
C PRO A 67 -11.65 -17.33 -18.88
N ALA A 68 -10.94 -16.61 -18.00
CA ALA A 68 -9.57 -16.94 -17.62
C ALA A 68 -9.46 -18.17 -16.71
N HIS A 69 -10.53 -18.53 -16.00
CA HIS A 69 -10.58 -19.75 -15.19
C HIS A 69 -10.75 -21.01 -16.04
N LEU A 70 -11.26 -20.89 -17.27
CA LEU A 70 -11.40 -22.03 -18.18
C LEU A 70 -10.05 -22.61 -18.66
N PRO A 71 -9.96 -23.95 -18.81
CA PRO A 71 -8.90 -24.64 -19.56
C PRO A 71 -8.60 -23.99 -20.92
N LYS A 72 -7.32 -24.01 -21.33
CA LYS A 72 -6.86 -23.39 -22.60
C LYS A 72 -7.65 -23.87 -23.82
N ALA A 73 -8.05 -25.13 -23.85
CA ALA A 73 -8.86 -25.71 -24.94
C ALA A 73 -10.26 -25.08 -25.01
N GLN A 74 -11.00 -25.02 -23.90
CA GLN A 74 -12.34 -24.40 -23.83
C GLN A 74 -12.28 -22.90 -24.12
N ARG A 75 -11.24 -22.19 -23.64
CA ARG A 75 -10.99 -20.79 -24.03
C ARG A 75 -10.81 -20.58 -25.53
N LYS A 76 -10.17 -21.52 -26.22
CA LYS A 76 -10.02 -21.46 -27.68
C LYS A 76 -11.36 -21.65 -28.38
N ILE A 77 -12.23 -22.51 -27.84
CA ILE A 77 -13.59 -22.71 -28.36
C ILE A 77 -14.40 -21.41 -28.27
N LEU A 78 -14.44 -20.77 -27.10
CA LEU A 78 -15.18 -19.52 -26.87
C LEU A 78 -14.73 -18.30 -27.70
N ARG A 79 -13.57 -18.39 -28.37
CA ARG A 79 -12.99 -17.30 -29.17
C ARG A 79 -12.86 -17.63 -30.66
N ASP A 80 -13.32 -18.80 -31.10
CA ASP A 80 -13.24 -19.27 -32.49
C ASP A 80 -14.58 -19.06 -33.20
N PRO A 81 -14.76 -18.03 -34.05
CA PRO A 81 -16.04 -17.71 -34.70
C PRO A 81 -16.68 -18.89 -35.43
N LYS A 82 -15.88 -19.84 -35.91
CA LYS A 82 -16.35 -21.03 -36.64
C LYS A 82 -17.10 -22.02 -35.74
N ARG A 83 -16.97 -21.90 -34.42
CA ARG A 83 -17.62 -22.78 -33.42
C ARG A 83 -18.91 -22.19 -32.83
N LYS A 84 -19.49 -21.15 -33.45
CA LYS A 84 -20.70 -20.48 -32.94
C LYS A 84 -21.84 -21.48 -32.70
N ASN A 85 -22.25 -22.17 -33.75
CA ASN A 85 -23.32 -23.17 -33.70
C ASN A 85 -23.01 -24.32 -32.73
N TYR A 86 -21.72 -24.67 -32.57
CA TYR A 86 -21.30 -25.70 -31.62
C TYR A 86 -21.52 -25.27 -30.16
N ILE A 87 -21.23 -24.01 -29.81
CA ILE A 87 -21.43 -23.47 -28.45
C ILE A 87 -22.92 -23.25 -28.15
N GLU A 88 -23.70 -22.84 -29.15
CA GLU A 88 -25.17 -22.71 -29.01
C GLU A 88 -25.84 -24.06 -28.70
N GLN A 89 -25.29 -25.16 -29.22
CA GLN A 89 -25.75 -26.53 -28.94
C GLN A 89 -25.08 -27.16 -27.70
N ASN A 90 -23.83 -26.81 -27.42
CA ASN A 90 -22.98 -27.40 -26.37
C ASN A 90 -22.36 -26.26 -25.54
N PRO A 91 -23.12 -25.64 -24.62
CA PRO A 91 -22.64 -24.50 -23.86
C PRO A 91 -21.47 -24.89 -22.95
N VAL A 92 -20.45 -24.03 -22.87
CA VAL A 92 -19.31 -24.25 -21.98
C VAL A 92 -19.73 -23.83 -20.58
N VAL A 93 -19.88 -24.79 -19.68
CA VAL A 93 -20.21 -24.57 -18.27
C VAL A 93 -18.92 -24.50 -17.44
N ILE A 94 -18.86 -23.57 -16.48
CA ILE A 94 -17.84 -23.52 -15.44
C ILE A 94 -18.52 -23.30 -14.09
N GLU A 95 -18.09 -24.05 -13.08
CA GLU A 95 -18.48 -23.85 -11.69
C GLU A 95 -17.36 -23.10 -10.97
N ILE A 96 -17.68 -21.98 -10.33
CA ILE A 96 -16.74 -21.17 -9.55
C ILE A 96 -17.42 -20.75 -8.25
N GLU A 97 -16.84 -21.09 -7.11
CA GLU A 97 -17.36 -20.71 -5.78
C GLU A 97 -18.83 -21.13 -5.54
N GLY A 98 -19.24 -22.27 -6.12
CA GLY A 98 -20.61 -22.78 -6.06
C GLY A 98 -21.59 -22.11 -7.03
N LEU A 99 -21.12 -21.19 -7.89
CA LEU A 99 -21.91 -20.55 -8.94
C LEU A 99 -21.60 -21.19 -10.30
N GLU A 100 -22.60 -21.80 -10.93
CA GLU A 100 -22.54 -22.23 -12.33
C GLU A 100 -22.69 -21.04 -13.28
N HIS A 101 -21.69 -20.81 -14.13
CA HIS A 101 -21.78 -19.88 -15.25
C HIS A 101 -21.75 -20.63 -16.59
N LYS A 102 -22.65 -20.28 -17.52
CA LYS A 102 -22.87 -21.02 -18.77
C LYS A 102 -22.67 -20.11 -19.98
N TYR A 103 -21.61 -20.37 -20.74
CA TYR A 103 -21.34 -19.67 -22.00
C TYR A 103 -22.13 -20.28 -23.15
N THR A 104 -23.18 -19.58 -23.58
CA THR A 104 -24.02 -19.93 -24.75
C THR A 104 -23.61 -19.17 -26.03
N LYS A 105 -22.70 -18.21 -25.93
CA LYS A 105 -22.24 -17.35 -27.03
C LYS A 105 -20.71 -17.26 -27.08
N ILE A 106 -20.19 -17.01 -28.29
CA ILE A 106 -18.79 -16.66 -28.51
C ILE A 106 -18.50 -15.27 -27.96
N ILE A 107 -17.31 -15.09 -27.39
CA ILE A 107 -16.78 -13.78 -27.01
C ILE A 107 -15.92 -13.29 -28.18
N PHE A 108 -16.46 -12.35 -28.97
CA PHE A 108 -15.73 -11.85 -30.13
C PHE A 108 -14.62 -10.85 -29.72
N PRO A 109 -13.47 -10.80 -30.43
CA PRO A 109 -12.37 -9.89 -30.08
C PRO A 109 -12.73 -8.40 -30.07
N ASN A 110 -13.71 -7.98 -30.88
CA ASN A 110 -14.24 -6.61 -30.94
C ASN A 110 -15.22 -6.27 -29.80
N GLU A 111 -15.78 -7.27 -29.12
CA GLU A 111 -16.66 -7.10 -27.96
C GLU A 111 -15.90 -7.06 -26.63
N LEU A 112 -14.61 -7.38 -26.64
CA LEU A 112 -13.73 -7.29 -25.48
C LEU A 112 -13.46 -5.82 -25.13
N PRO A 113 -13.77 -5.37 -23.91
CA PRO A 113 -13.46 -4.00 -23.49
C PRO A 113 -11.94 -3.81 -23.44
N ASN A 114 -11.48 -2.57 -23.67
CA ASN A 114 -10.09 -2.22 -23.42
C ASN A 114 -9.80 -2.36 -21.92
N SER A 115 -9.09 -3.44 -21.55
CA SER A 115 -8.86 -3.83 -20.15
C SER A 115 -8.26 -2.73 -19.29
N LYS A 116 -7.40 -1.88 -19.85
CA LYS A 116 -6.75 -0.76 -19.13
C LYS A 116 -7.67 0.45 -18.98
N LYS A 117 -8.63 0.64 -19.90
CA LYS A 117 -9.67 1.66 -19.79
C LYS A 117 -10.71 1.23 -18.75
N ILE A 118 -11.32 0.06 -18.92
CA ILE A 118 -12.38 -0.45 -18.03
C ILE A 118 -11.88 -0.65 -16.59
N PHE A 119 -10.60 -1.01 -16.39
CA PHE A 119 -9.96 -0.99 -15.07
C PHE A 119 -10.02 0.42 -14.44
N LYS A 120 -9.57 1.46 -15.15
CA LYS A 120 -9.60 2.83 -14.62
C LYS A 120 -11.00 3.32 -14.35
N ASP A 121 -11.96 2.94 -15.19
CA ASP A 121 -13.35 3.35 -15.05
C ASP A 121 -14.00 2.66 -13.84
N ALA A 122 -13.69 1.38 -13.58
CA ALA A 122 -14.08 0.68 -12.35
C ALA A 122 -13.48 1.35 -11.10
N ILE A 123 -12.16 1.58 -11.08
CA ILE A 123 -11.46 2.20 -9.93
C ILE A 123 -12.01 3.60 -9.60
N ARG A 124 -12.43 4.39 -10.61
CA ARG A 124 -13.07 5.69 -10.40
C ARG A 124 -14.47 5.61 -9.80
N ALA A 125 -15.18 4.52 -10.06
CA ALA A 125 -16.54 4.30 -9.60
C ALA A 125 -16.61 3.60 -8.23
N MET A 126 -15.47 3.26 -7.62
CA MET A 126 -15.39 2.74 -6.25
C MET A 126 -15.42 3.90 -5.24
N GLU A 127 -16.45 3.94 -4.41
CA GLU A 127 -16.63 5.04 -3.44
C GLU A 127 -16.70 4.55 -1.99
N THR A 128 -17.38 3.43 -1.74
CA THR A 128 -17.56 2.86 -0.39
C THR A 128 -16.51 1.80 -0.06
N ALA A 129 -16.35 1.46 1.21
CA ALA A 129 -15.47 0.36 1.64
C ALA A 129 -15.84 -0.98 0.99
N GLU A 130 -17.13 -1.24 0.75
CA GLU A 130 -17.64 -2.42 0.06
C GLU A 130 -17.22 -2.43 -1.42
N ASP A 131 -17.30 -1.29 -2.11
CA ASP A 131 -16.81 -1.17 -3.48
C ASP A 131 -15.30 -1.45 -3.55
N TRP A 132 -14.52 -0.92 -2.62
CA TRP A 132 -13.06 -1.11 -2.56
C TRP A 132 -12.63 -2.51 -2.10
N ALA A 133 -13.47 -3.27 -1.39
CA ALA A 133 -13.24 -4.69 -1.12
C ALA A 133 -13.20 -5.53 -2.41
N ASN A 134 -13.79 -5.05 -3.51
CA ASN A 134 -13.71 -5.69 -4.82
C ASN A 134 -12.37 -5.47 -5.55
N LEU A 135 -11.48 -4.59 -5.05
CA LEU A 135 -10.17 -4.32 -5.67
C LEU A 135 -9.30 -5.57 -5.77
N GLU A 136 -9.32 -6.40 -4.73
CA GLU A 136 -8.57 -7.65 -4.65
C GLU A 136 -9.02 -8.64 -5.73
N THR A 137 -10.33 -8.93 -5.78
CA THR A 137 -10.98 -9.74 -6.82
C THR A 137 -10.63 -9.24 -8.23
N LEU A 138 -10.66 -7.91 -8.42
CA LEU A 138 -10.37 -7.27 -9.70
C LEU A 138 -8.92 -7.53 -10.15
N LEU A 139 -7.95 -7.30 -9.26
CA LEU A 139 -6.53 -7.50 -9.55
C LEU A 139 -6.21 -8.99 -9.78
N ALA A 140 -6.79 -9.90 -8.97
CA ALA A 140 -6.59 -11.33 -9.15
C ALA A 140 -7.20 -11.86 -10.46
N GLY A 141 -8.40 -11.37 -10.84
CA GLY A 141 -8.99 -11.67 -12.15
C GLY A 141 -8.11 -11.21 -13.32
N TYR A 142 -7.52 -10.02 -13.21
CA TYR A 142 -6.57 -9.51 -14.21
C TYR A 142 -5.29 -10.35 -14.30
N LYS A 143 -4.71 -10.75 -13.16
CA LYS A 143 -3.55 -11.64 -13.11
C LYS A 143 -3.87 -13.01 -13.73
N LYS A 144 -5.01 -13.61 -13.38
CA LYS A 144 -5.50 -14.88 -13.93
C LYS A 144 -5.70 -14.82 -15.45
N ALA A 145 -6.21 -13.69 -15.95
CA ALA A 145 -6.37 -13.41 -17.37
C ALA A 145 -5.04 -13.15 -18.12
N GLY A 146 -3.92 -13.01 -17.41
CA GLY A 146 -2.62 -12.67 -17.99
C GLY A 146 -2.50 -11.20 -18.40
N ILE A 147 -3.33 -10.31 -17.84
CA ILE A 147 -3.31 -8.88 -18.15
C ILE A 147 -2.29 -8.18 -17.26
N VAL A 148 -1.18 -7.77 -17.85
CA VAL A 148 -0.13 -7.02 -17.14
C VAL A 148 -0.55 -5.55 -16.97
N LEU A 149 -0.84 -5.18 -15.72
CA LEU A 149 -0.96 -3.78 -15.30
C LEU A 149 0.45 -3.18 -15.14
N LYS A 150 0.64 -1.94 -15.62
CA LYS A 150 1.89 -1.19 -15.44
C LYS A 150 1.88 -0.48 -14.07
N PRO A 151 3.04 -0.13 -13.47
CA PRO A 151 3.11 0.60 -12.21
C PRO A 151 2.17 1.80 -12.13
N LYS A 152 2.11 2.64 -13.19
CA LYS A 152 1.19 3.79 -13.27
C LYS A 152 -0.32 3.49 -13.19
N HIS A 153 -0.75 2.24 -13.38
CA HIS A 153 -2.14 1.83 -13.15
C HIS A 153 -2.36 1.46 -11.68
N LEU A 154 -1.36 0.85 -11.06
CA LEU A 154 -1.35 0.49 -9.65
C LEU A 154 -1.23 1.75 -8.78
N GLY A 155 -0.34 2.69 -9.11
CA GLY A 155 -0.24 3.99 -8.45
C GLY A 155 -1.52 4.81 -8.57
N PHE A 156 -2.15 4.83 -9.74
CA PHE A 156 -3.47 5.46 -9.93
C PHE A 156 -4.55 4.88 -8.99
N ALA A 157 -4.61 3.55 -8.83
CA ALA A 157 -5.52 2.92 -7.87
C ALA A 157 -5.13 3.21 -6.42
N THR A 158 -3.82 3.29 -6.13
CA THR A 158 -3.26 3.58 -4.81
C THR A 158 -3.68 4.98 -4.35
N ARG A 159 -3.46 6.02 -5.17
CA ARG A 159 -3.90 7.39 -4.88
C ARG A 159 -5.39 7.51 -4.65
N LEU A 160 -6.21 6.87 -5.47
CA LEU A 160 -7.66 6.93 -5.31
C LEU A 160 -8.12 6.21 -4.05
N ALA A 161 -7.53 5.07 -3.70
CA ALA A 161 -7.80 4.39 -2.44
C ALA A 161 -7.43 5.27 -1.23
N ILE A 162 -6.24 5.87 -1.23
CA ILE A 162 -5.79 6.81 -0.18
C ILE A 162 -6.74 8.00 -0.07
N ALA A 163 -7.08 8.64 -1.19
CA ALA A 163 -8.00 9.79 -1.23
C ALA A 163 -9.44 9.45 -0.79
N LYS A 164 -9.86 8.18 -0.92
CA LYS A 164 -11.15 7.66 -0.44
C LYS A 164 -11.05 6.95 0.92
N THR A 165 -9.94 7.15 1.65
CA THR A 165 -9.60 6.54 2.96
C THR A 165 -9.59 5.00 3.02
N GLN A 166 -9.54 4.32 1.87
CA GLN A 166 -9.49 2.85 1.72
C GLN A 166 -8.06 2.31 1.60
N LEU A 167 -7.11 2.88 2.35
CA LEU A 167 -5.71 2.47 2.37
C LEU A 167 -5.53 0.98 2.73
N TYR A 168 -6.35 0.47 3.66
CA TYR A 168 -6.29 -0.93 4.09
C TYR A 168 -6.55 -1.93 2.95
N SER A 169 -7.47 -1.62 2.03
CA SER A 169 -7.76 -2.46 0.86
C SER A 169 -6.54 -2.60 -0.08
N VAL A 170 -5.65 -1.60 -0.11
CA VAL A 170 -4.38 -1.67 -0.84
C VAL A 170 -3.38 -2.59 -0.12
N ILE A 171 -3.33 -2.55 1.21
CA ILE A 171 -2.49 -3.43 2.03
C ILE A 171 -2.96 -4.89 1.90
N ASP A 172 -4.27 -5.15 1.88
CA ASP A 172 -4.81 -6.50 1.60
C ASP A 172 -4.48 -6.98 0.19
N CYS A 173 -4.59 -6.11 -0.83
CA CYS A 173 -4.15 -6.45 -2.19
C CYS A 173 -2.67 -6.86 -2.24
N ALA A 174 -1.81 -6.20 -1.45
CA ALA A 174 -0.40 -6.56 -1.31
C ALA A 174 -0.21 -7.86 -0.51
N ARG A 175 -0.96 -8.05 0.58
CA ARG A 175 -0.96 -9.27 1.39
C ARG A 175 -1.20 -10.52 0.54
N HIS A 176 -2.06 -10.44 -0.47
CA HIS A 176 -2.31 -11.51 -1.43
C HIS A 176 -1.64 -11.29 -2.80
N ALA A 177 -0.47 -10.64 -2.86
CA ALA A 177 0.31 -10.40 -4.09
C ALA A 177 0.53 -11.66 -4.97
N LYS A 178 0.58 -12.86 -4.39
CA LYS A 178 0.62 -14.13 -5.16
C LYS A 178 -0.62 -14.34 -6.03
N ASN A 179 -1.78 -13.84 -5.62
CA ASN A 179 -3.05 -13.91 -6.35
C ASN A 179 -3.32 -12.63 -7.14
N THR A 180 -3.19 -11.45 -6.53
CA THR A 180 -3.49 -10.14 -7.14
C THR A 180 -2.42 -9.67 -8.12
N GLY A 181 -1.15 -10.04 -7.90
CA GLY A 181 -0.01 -9.51 -8.64
C GLY A 181 0.39 -8.10 -8.21
N TYR A 182 -0.22 -7.58 -7.15
CA TYR A 182 0.06 -6.26 -6.59
C TYR A 182 1.29 -6.33 -5.68
N VAL A 183 2.48 -6.16 -6.27
CA VAL A 183 3.76 -6.17 -5.54
C VAL A 183 4.16 -4.74 -5.21
N LEU A 184 4.22 -4.41 -3.92
CA LEU A 184 4.77 -3.14 -3.45
C LEU A 184 6.28 -3.12 -3.71
N THR A 185 6.73 -2.04 -4.33
CA THR A 185 8.12 -1.81 -4.73
C THR A 185 8.49 -0.36 -4.41
N VAL A 186 9.79 -0.05 -4.38
CA VAL A 186 10.28 1.33 -4.35
C VAL A 186 9.81 2.04 -5.63
N GLY A 187 8.83 2.90 -5.47
CA GLY A 187 8.09 3.55 -6.54
C GLY A 187 6.77 4.11 -6.02
N GLU A 188 6.00 4.74 -6.92
CA GLU A 188 4.80 5.53 -6.59
C GLU A 188 3.87 4.82 -5.57
N SER A 189 3.37 3.61 -5.88
CA SER A 189 2.50 2.85 -4.96
C SER A 189 3.12 2.52 -3.59
N GLY A 190 4.40 2.13 -3.54
CA GLY A 190 5.04 1.70 -2.30
C GLY A 190 5.26 2.86 -1.35
N LEU A 191 5.80 3.96 -1.87
CA LEU A 191 6.09 5.15 -1.08
C LEU A 191 4.81 5.91 -0.71
N GLU A 192 3.80 5.98 -1.59
CA GLU A 192 2.49 6.57 -1.26
C GLU A 192 1.80 5.81 -0.12
N VAL A 193 1.86 4.47 -0.09
CA VAL A 193 1.28 3.67 1.01
C VAL A 193 1.97 3.95 2.34
N VAL A 194 3.30 3.97 2.38
CA VAL A 194 4.05 4.24 3.62
C VAL A 194 3.85 5.69 4.07
N MET A 195 3.87 6.65 3.15
CA MET A 195 3.58 8.06 3.43
C MET A 195 2.16 8.24 3.99
N ALA A 196 1.15 7.59 3.40
CA ALA A 196 -0.23 7.70 3.88
C ALA A 196 -0.42 7.10 5.29
N LEU A 197 0.40 6.12 5.69
CA LEU A 197 0.47 5.65 7.07
C LEU A 197 1.17 6.66 7.99
N ALA A 198 2.28 7.27 7.56
CA ALA A 198 2.95 8.32 8.32
C ALA A 198 2.07 9.56 8.52
N ASP A 199 1.37 10.01 7.47
CA ASP A 199 0.34 11.04 7.53
C ASP A 199 -0.76 10.70 8.55
N ARG A 200 -1.33 9.50 8.46
CA ARG A 200 -2.39 9.05 9.36
C ARG A 200 -1.89 8.91 10.80
N ALA A 201 -0.61 8.61 11.01
CA ALA A 201 0.03 8.56 12.32
C ALA A 201 0.17 9.94 13.00
N MET A 202 0.08 11.03 12.23
CA MET A 202 0.03 12.41 12.74
C MET A 202 -1.40 12.90 13.05
N THR A 203 -2.40 12.02 12.98
CA THR A 203 -3.81 12.35 13.25
C THR A 203 -4.34 11.51 14.41
N GLU A 204 -5.56 11.80 14.87
CA GLU A 204 -6.31 11.02 15.89
C GLU A 204 -6.38 9.50 15.62
N ASN A 205 -6.07 9.05 14.40
CA ASN A 205 -6.06 7.64 14.01
C ASN A 205 -4.69 6.95 14.18
N HIS A 206 -3.76 7.54 14.96
CA HIS A 206 -2.38 7.07 15.12
C HIS A 206 -2.24 5.58 15.45
N ALA A 207 -2.90 5.10 16.51
CA ALA A 207 -2.86 3.71 16.93
C ALA A 207 -3.41 2.70 15.89
N GLN A 208 -4.29 3.14 14.98
CA GLN A 208 -4.71 2.31 13.84
C GLN A 208 -3.65 2.30 12.74
N SER A 209 -3.00 3.45 12.50
CA SER A 209 -1.94 3.57 11.51
C SER A 209 -0.74 2.69 11.83
N ILE A 210 -0.31 2.65 13.10
CA ILE A 210 0.80 1.78 13.54
C ILE A 210 0.45 0.29 13.33
N LYS A 211 -0.77 -0.14 13.66
CA LYS A 211 -1.23 -1.51 13.39
C LYS A 211 -1.21 -1.87 11.91
N TRP A 212 -1.53 -0.91 11.03
CA TRP A 212 -1.44 -1.09 9.57
C TRP A 212 0.01 -1.05 9.07
N LEU A 213 0.90 -0.29 9.73
CA LEU A 213 2.33 -0.24 9.45
C LEU A 213 3.01 -1.57 9.78
N GLU A 214 2.73 -2.14 10.96
CA GLU A 214 3.20 -3.46 11.36
C GLU A 214 2.72 -4.54 10.38
N GLN A 215 1.43 -4.51 10.02
CA GLN A 215 0.87 -5.41 9.00
C GLN A 215 1.47 -5.21 7.60
N LEU A 216 1.94 -4.00 7.26
CA LEU A 216 2.66 -3.75 6.02
C LEU A 216 4.08 -4.33 6.08
N GLN A 217 4.81 -4.17 7.19
CA GLN A 217 6.13 -4.78 7.40
C GLN A 217 6.03 -6.32 7.26
N ASP A 218 5.06 -6.93 7.94
CA ASP A 218 4.63 -8.33 7.82
C ASP A 218 4.42 -8.79 6.36
N VAL A 219 3.85 -7.91 5.51
CA VAL A 219 3.56 -8.19 4.10
C VAL A 219 4.81 -8.06 3.23
N LEU A 220 5.71 -7.14 3.55
CA LEU A 220 6.99 -6.96 2.84
C LEU A 220 7.97 -8.11 3.11
N GLU A 221 7.89 -8.77 4.26
CA GLU A 221 8.69 -9.97 4.56
C GLU A 221 8.21 -11.23 3.82
N ARG A 222 7.02 -11.21 3.19
CA ARG A 222 6.43 -12.35 2.49
C ARG A 222 6.69 -12.29 0.99
N SER A 223 7.05 -13.44 0.40
CA SER A 223 7.15 -13.59 -1.06
C SER A 223 5.80 -13.21 -1.71
N PRO A 224 5.77 -12.39 -2.78
CA PRO A 224 6.89 -12.01 -3.64
C PRO A 224 7.66 -10.74 -3.23
N HIS A 225 7.30 -10.06 -2.14
CA HIS A 225 8.00 -8.84 -1.72
C HIS A 225 9.41 -9.14 -1.21
N SER A 226 9.57 -10.19 -0.40
CA SER A 226 10.88 -10.57 0.12
C SER A 226 11.84 -11.13 -0.92
N ASP A 227 11.32 -11.52 -2.09
CA ASP A 227 12.10 -11.94 -3.27
C ASP A 227 12.68 -10.73 -4.05
N LEU A 228 12.28 -9.50 -3.71
CA LEU A 228 12.86 -8.27 -4.26
C LEU A 228 14.23 -7.99 -3.65
N THR A 229 15.12 -7.42 -4.45
CA THR A 229 16.48 -7.02 -4.05
C THR A 229 16.88 -5.69 -4.70
N GLY A 230 17.84 -5.00 -4.08
CA GLY A 230 18.38 -3.73 -4.58
C GLY A 230 17.32 -2.61 -4.66
N PRO A 231 17.38 -1.71 -5.66
CA PRO A 231 16.62 -0.45 -5.69
C PRO A 231 15.10 -0.61 -5.88
N LYS A 232 14.56 -1.83 -5.86
CA LYS A 232 13.12 -2.11 -5.91
C LYS A 232 12.55 -2.60 -4.59
N ASP A 233 13.40 -3.01 -3.64
CA ASP A 233 12.97 -3.54 -2.35
C ASP A 233 12.59 -2.40 -1.39
N LEU A 234 11.30 -2.34 -1.05
CA LEU A 234 10.77 -1.28 -0.19
C LEU A 234 11.30 -1.39 1.26
N ARG A 235 11.78 -2.57 1.68
CA ARG A 235 12.34 -2.80 3.03
C ARG A 235 13.70 -2.13 3.22
N SER A 236 14.48 -1.98 2.16
CA SER A 236 15.81 -1.37 2.15
C SER A 236 15.81 0.09 1.74
N SER A 237 14.69 0.65 1.29
CA SER A 237 14.60 2.08 0.95
C SER A 237 14.69 2.94 2.20
N ARG A 238 15.65 3.86 2.22
CA ARG A 238 15.87 4.77 3.35
C ARG A 238 14.69 5.72 3.51
N LEU A 239 14.11 6.20 2.40
CA LEU A 239 12.91 7.03 2.45
C LEU A 239 11.71 6.31 3.07
N ALA A 240 11.49 5.04 2.73
CA ALA A 240 10.41 4.25 3.33
C ALA A 240 10.65 4.05 4.83
N ARG A 241 11.88 3.73 5.24
CA ARG A 241 12.27 3.59 6.65
C ARG A 241 12.12 4.90 7.43
N GLY A 242 12.55 6.03 6.90
CA GLY A 242 12.34 7.33 7.55
C GLY A 242 10.87 7.69 7.70
N MET A 243 10.01 7.33 6.74
CA MET A 243 8.56 7.48 6.91
C MET A 243 7.98 6.52 7.98
N MET A 244 8.48 5.29 8.08
CA MET A 244 8.12 4.36 9.17
C MET A 244 8.55 4.89 10.55
N VAL A 245 9.76 5.42 10.67
CA VAL A 245 10.26 6.09 11.89
C VAL A 245 9.41 7.32 12.21
N SER A 246 9.11 8.18 11.24
CA SER A 246 8.22 9.35 11.42
C SER A 246 6.83 8.96 11.92
N ALA A 247 6.31 7.81 11.50
CA ALA A 247 5.04 7.29 11.99
C ALA A 247 5.14 6.87 13.47
N ARG A 248 6.16 6.07 13.84
CA ARG A 248 6.40 5.63 15.23
C ARG A 248 6.69 6.82 16.18
N VAL A 249 7.47 7.78 15.72
CA VAL A 249 7.68 9.07 16.40
C VAL A 249 6.35 9.76 16.70
N SER A 250 5.46 9.88 15.71
CA SER A 250 4.19 10.59 15.88
C SER A 250 3.22 9.86 16.82
N ASP A 251 3.26 8.52 16.85
CA ASP A 251 2.51 7.70 17.81
C ASP A 251 3.03 7.86 19.25
N ILE A 252 4.35 7.98 19.42
CA ILE A 252 5.00 8.27 20.71
C ILE A 252 4.69 9.69 21.18
N GLU A 253 4.81 10.70 20.29
CA GLU A 253 4.45 12.11 20.57
C GLU A 253 2.97 12.27 20.96
N ALA A 254 2.08 11.42 20.43
CA ALA A 254 0.65 11.39 20.77
C ALA A 254 0.32 10.57 22.03
N SER A 255 1.27 9.81 22.59
CA SER A 255 1.06 8.96 23.76
C SER A 255 1.42 9.70 25.05
N GLU A 256 0.47 9.87 25.99
CA GLU A 256 0.72 10.53 27.29
C GLU A 256 1.87 9.90 28.09
N THR A 257 2.02 8.58 27.98
CA THR A 257 3.15 7.82 28.52
C THR A 257 3.61 6.79 27.47
N PRO A 258 4.79 6.97 26.83
CA PRO A 258 5.27 6.01 25.85
C PRO A 258 5.66 4.70 26.53
N SER A 259 5.20 3.59 25.98
CA SER A 259 5.57 2.26 26.46
C SER A 259 7.01 1.91 26.09
N GLU A 260 7.66 1.10 26.94
CA GLU A 260 8.99 0.55 26.68
C GLU A 260 9.05 -0.17 25.31
N THR A 261 7.98 -0.87 24.93
CA THR A 261 7.85 -1.52 23.62
C THR A 261 7.86 -0.53 22.46
N GLN A 262 7.18 0.61 22.56
CA GLN A 262 7.22 1.66 21.51
C GLN A 262 8.63 2.24 21.37
N LEU A 263 9.31 2.52 22.49
CA LEU A 263 10.68 3.07 22.49
C LEU A 263 11.70 2.07 21.93
N ASN A 264 11.60 0.79 22.29
CA ASN A 264 12.47 -0.26 21.74
C ASN A 264 12.26 -0.43 20.23
N LEU A 265 11.01 -0.48 19.75
CA LEU A 265 10.72 -0.55 18.31
C LEU A 265 11.16 0.71 17.54
N LEU A 266 11.10 1.89 18.16
CA LEU A 266 11.67 3.11 17.58
C LEU A 266 13.20 3.01 17.50
N SER A 267 13.86 2.55 18.56
CA SER A 267 15.31 2.36 18.62
C SER A 267 15.82 1.40 17.54
N ASP A 268 15.16 0.26 17.34
CA ASP A 268 15.53 -0.73 16.32
C ASP A 268 15.43 -0.16 14.90
N GLU A 269 14.32 0.52 14.57
CA GLU A 269 14.12 1.17 13.26
C GLU A 269 15.10 2.34 13.04
N VAL A 270 15.39 3.12 14.09
CA VAL A 270 16.38 4.21 14.07
C VAL A 270 17.79 3.66 13.86
N GLY A 271 18.16 2.55 14.49
CA GLY A 271 19.42 1.85 14.26
C GLY A 271 19.56 1.37 12.81
N PHE A 272 18.50 0.77 12.25
CA PHE A 272 18.48 0.36 10.84
C PHE A 272 18.59 1.56 9.88
N LEU A 273 17.80 2.61 10.13
CA LEU A 273 17.83 3.84 9.34
C LEU A 273 19.24 4.47 9.35
N ARG A 274 19.84 4.60 10.53
CA ARG A 274 21.21 5.11 10.71
C ARG A 274 22.23 4.29 9.90
N ALA A 275 22.29 2.98 10.08
CA ALA A 275 23.23 2.12 9.36
C ALA A 275 23.04 2.20 7.82
N SER A 276 21.78 2.34 7.37
CA SER A 276 21.48 2.53 5.95
C SER A 276 22.05 3.84 5.42
N TRP A 277 22.03 4.93 6.20
CA TRP A 277 22.60 6.23 5.80
C TRP A 277 24.12 6.29 5.95
N GLU A 278 24.72 5.69 6.99
CA GLU A 278 26.18 5.63 7.16
C GLU A 278 26.85 5.00 5.94
N THR A 279 26.35 3.84 5.47
CA THR A 279 26.82 3.21 4.23
C THR A 279 26.63 4.08 2.97
N ALA A 280 25.70 5.04 2.98
CA ALA A 280 25.51 6.02 1.90
C ALA A 280 26.60 7.11 1.88
N PHE A 281 27.10 7.50 3.06
CA PHE A 281 28.14 8.54 3.17
C PHE A 281 29.54 8.04 2.83
N GLU A 282 29.83 6.76 3.10
CA GLU A 282 31.14 6.16 2.83
C GLU A 282 31.42 5.95 1.34
N HIS A 283 30.39 5.65 0.54
CA HIS A 283 30.53 5.38 -0.90
C HIS A 283 30.52 6.69 -1.70
N ALA A 284 31.69 7.30 -1.82
CA ALA A 284 31.90 8.68 -2.27
C ALA A 284 31.50 8.98 -3.73
N SER A 285 30.21 9.27 -3.95
CA SER A 285 29.72 10.07 -5.08
C SER A 285 28.38 10.74 -4.76
N GLY A 286 28.38 11.75 -3.88
CA GLY A 286 27.19 12.55 -3.53
C GLY A 286 26.15 11.77 -2.71
N PRO A 287 26.19 11.81 -1.37
CA PRO A 287 25.45 10.87 -0.52
C PRO A 287 23.92 10.88 -0.69
N LEU A 288 23.35 12.06 -0.98
CA LEU A 288 21.92 12.21 -1.25
C LEU A 288 21.55 11.93 -2.71
N GLN A 289 22.51 12.11 -3.61
CA GLN A 289 22.30 12.12 -5.05
C GLN A 289 21.94 10.71 -5.54
N LEU A 290 22.64 9.68 -5.07
CA LEU A 290 22.45 8.29 -5.50
C LEU A 290 21.03 7.74 -5.28
N GLU A 291 20.48 7.75 -4.06
CA GLU A 291 19.14 7.16 -3.85
C GLU A 291 18.01 8.04 -4.41
N ILE A 292 18.17 9.37 -4.38
CA ILE A 292 17.17 10.28 -4.96
C ILE A 292 17.14 10.20 -6.50
N ASP A 293 18.29 9.90 -7.11
CA ASP A 293 18.40 9.61 -8.54
C ASP A 293 17.89 8.21 -8.90
N GLU A 294 18.18 7.18 -8.09
CA GLU A 294 17.63 5.82 -8.24
C GLU A 294 16.10 5.79 -8.09
N LEU A 295 15.55 6.61 -7.20
CA LEU A 295 14.12 6.82 -7.01
C LEU A 295 13.43 7.47 -8.22
N ASN A 296 14.17 7.89 -9.24
CA ASN A 296 13.65 8.61 -10.40
C ASN A 296 12.81 9.84 -10.00
N LEU A 297 13.23 10.60 -8.96
CA LEU A 297 12.59 11.87 -8.54
C LEU A 297 12.78 13.03 -9.55
N ASN A 298 12.92 12.67 -10.84
CA ASN A 298 13.03 13.48 -12.05
C ASN A 298 11.83 14.40 -12.33
N SER A 299 10.88 14.52 -11.41
CA SER A 299 9.80 15.52 -11.46
C SER A 299 10.22 16.86 -10.85
N LEU A 300 11.19 16.85 -9.94
CA LEU A 300 11.95 18.01 -9.49
C LEU A 300 13.24 18.22 -10.31
N ARG A 301 13.60 17.31 -11.22
CA ARG A 301 14.64 17.63 -12.20
C ARG A 301 14.08 18.55 -13.28
N PRO A 302 14.81 19.61 -13.67
CA PRO A 302 14.54 20.33 -14.90
C PRO A 302 14.41 19.35 -16.08
N ILE A 303 13.51 19.64 -17.02
CA ILE A 303 13.62 19.02 -18.34
C ILE A 303 14.89 19.59 -18.95
N ALA A 304 15.92 18.75 -19.10
CA ALA A 304 17.07 19.08 -19.92
C ALA A 304 16.60 19.22 -21.37
N ASN A 305 16.28 20.46 -21.76
CA ASN A 305 16.03 20.78 -23.14
C ASN A 305 17.34 20.62 -23.92
N THR A 306 17.25 19.93 -25.06
CA THR A 306 18.29 19.82 -26.11
C THR A 306 19.68 19.36 -25.67
N SER A 307 20.01 18.11 -25.99
CA SER A 307 21.38 17.76 -26.40
C SER A 307 21.73 18.54 -27.67
N GLU A 308 22.98 18.97 -27.80
CA GLU A 308 23.50 19.70 -28.97
C GLU A 308 23.32 18.91 -30.29
N ASP A 309 23.27 17.57 -30.22
CA ASP A 309 23.02 16.67 -31.37
C ASP A 309 21.55 16.63 -31.83
N GLY A 310 20.65 17.41 -31.24
CA GLY A 310 19.21 17.42 -31.56
C GLY A 310 18.44 16.16 -31.15
N THR A 311 19.12 15.07 -30.77
CA THR A 311 18.47 13.88 -30.22
C THR A 311 18.05 14.12 -28.78
N THR A 312 16.75 14.29 -28.54
CA THR A 312 16.19 14.20 -27.20
C THR A 312 16.29 12.75 -26.73
N LYS A 313 17.30 12.43 -25.90
CA LYS A 313 17.24 11.28 -25.00
C LYS A 313 16.14 11.54 -23.98
N ALA A 314 14.90 11.25 -24.37
CA ALA A 314 13.77 11.29 -23.47
C ALA A 314 14.08 10.41 -22.26
N LEU A 315 14.07 11.00 -21.06
CA LEU A 315 13.92 10.25 -19.82
C LEU A 315 12.78 9.26 -20.03
N SER A 316 13.06 7.96 -19.85
CA SER A 316 12.41 6.86 -20.58
C SER A 316 10.90 6.70 -20.37
N ASN A 317 10.30 7.51 -19.49
CA ASN A 317 8.86 7.59 -19.32
C ASN A 317 8.46 8.93 -18.65
N PRO A 318 7.65 9.81 -19.27
CA PRO A 318 7.09 10.98 -18.57
C PRO A 318 6.11 10.60 -17.44
N TYR A 319 5.74 9.32 -17.35
CA TYR A 319 4.86 8.77 -16.32
C TYR A 319 5.59 8.19 -15.09
N ASP A 320 6.93 8.25 -15.01
CA ASP A 320 7.70 7.82 -13.83
C ASP A 320 7.97 8.99 -12.86
N ARG A 321 7.24 10.10 -13.02
CA ARG A 321 7.40 11.35 -12.27
C ARG A 321 6.40 11.44 -11.11
N ILE A 322 6.84 11.05 -9.92
CA ILE A 322 6.15 11.31 -8.65
C ILE A 322 5.92 12.82 -8.51
N ALA A 323 4.71 13.29 -8.18
CA ALA A 323 4.45 14.73 -8.14
C ALA A 323 5.31 15.46 -7.08
N PRO A 324 5.78 16.71 -7.32
CA PRO A 324 6.59 17.48 -6.36
C PRO A 324 6.04 17.49 -4.93
N TYR A 325 4.71 17.58 -4.79
CA TYR A 325 3.99 17.49 -3.52
C TYR A 325 4.34 16.24 -2.71
N PHE A 326 4.34 15.06 -3.34
CA PHE A 326 4.69 13.82 -2.65
C PHE A 326 6.17 13.75 -2.28
N ILE A 327 7.07 14.32 -3.11
CA ILE A 327 8.49 14.38 -2.79
C ILE A 327 8.75 15.26 -1.56
N THR A 328 8.14 16.45 -1.52
CA THR A 328 8.20 17.33 -0.35
C THR A 328 7.76 16.59 0.91
N LYS A 329 6.68 15.80 0.85
CA LYS A 329 6.20 15.01 1.99
C LYS A 329 7.13 13.85 2.36
N PHE A 330 7.61 13.07 1.39
CA PHE A 330 8.54 11.97 1.63
C PHE A 330 9.81 12.48 2.35
N ILE A 331 10.37 13.59 1.87
CA ILE A 331 11.56 14.21 2.47
C ILE A 331 11.22 14.83 3.83
N ALA A 332 10.12 15.57 3.98
CA ALA A 332 9.73 16.15 5.27
C ALA A 332 9.50 15.10 6.37
N HIS A 333 8.91 13.94 6.06
CA HIS A 333 8.83 12.82 7.02
C HIS A 333 10.22 12.26 7.39
N ASN A 334 11.15 12.17 6.43
CA ASN A 334 12.51 11.73 6.71
C ASN A 334 13.28 12.75 7.58
N ILE A 335 13.06 14.05 7.36
CA ILE A 335 13.57 15.11 8.24
C ILE A 335 12.94 14.96 9.64
N LYS A 336 11.62 14.77 9.77
CA LYS A 336 10.96 14.59 11.07
C LYS A 336 11.53 13.38 11.83
N ALA A 337 11.76 12.27 11.13
CA ALA A 337 12.40 11.10 11.71
C ALA A 337 13.82 11.40 12.24
N CYS A 338 14.60 12.20 11.52
CA CYS A 338 15.95 12.61 11.92
C CYS A 338 15.96 13.64 13.06
N GLU A 339 14.96 14.53 13.13
CA GLU A 339 14.86 15.59 14.15
C GLU A 339 14.23 15.09 15.46
N SER A 340 13.07 14.43 15.41
CA SER A 340 12.33 14.02 16.62
C SER A 340 12.87 12.74 17.27
N ALA A 341 13.34 11.74 16.51
CA ALA A 341 13.73 10.46 17.10
C ALA A 341 14.91 10.58 18.11
N PRO A 342 15.96 11.40 17.87
CA PRO A 342 17.00 11.66 18.88
C PRO A 342 16.46 12.35 20.14
N VAL A 343 15.43 13.19 20.04
CA VAL A 343 14.83 13.84 21.21
C VAL A 343 14.10 12.82 22.10
N LEU A 344 13.47 11.81 21.48
CA LEU A 344 12.74 10.76 22.18
C LEU A 344 13.66 9.64 22.74
N LEU A 345 14.78 9.35 22.08
CA LEU A 345 15.72 8.28 22.48
C LEU A 345 16.98 8.78 23.22
N GLY A 346 17.22 10.09 23.23
CA GLY A 346 18.41 10.71 23.82
C GLY A 346 19.66 10.67 22.93
N GLN A 347 20.83 10.83 23.56
CA GLN A 347 22.13 11.03 22.88
C GLN A 347 22.61 9.87 21.99
N ALA A 348 21.92 8.72 21.96
CA ALA A 348 22.30 7.57 21.13
C ALA A 348 22.19 7.82 19.60
N CYS A 349 21.55 8.92 19.18
CA CYS A 349 21.11 9.13 17.80
C CYS A 349 21.73 10.35 17.09
N GLU A 350 22.75 11.01 17.65
CA GLU A 350 23.38 12.23 17.10
C GLU A 350 23.64 12.25 15.57
N PRO A 351 24.19 11.19 14.92
CA PRO A 351 24.53 11.27 13.50
C PRO A 351 23.34 11.38 12.54
N LEU A 352 22.10 11.18 13.00
CA LEU A 352 20.91 11.44 12.17
C LEU A 352 20.65 12.94 11.97
N GLY A 353 21.10 13.83 12.87
CA GLY A 353 20.91 15.28 12.72
C GLY A 353 21.53 15.83 11.43
N ASP A 354 22.73 15.36 11.10
CA ASP A 354 23.42 15.70 9.84
C ASP A 354 22.65 15.21 8.60
N VAL A 355 21.93 14.09 8.71
CA VAL A 355 21.10 13.55 7.61
C VAL A 355 19.86 14.42 7.41
N GLY A 356 19.16 14.75 8.51
CA GLY A 356 18.00 15.65 8.48
C GLY A 356 18.35 17.00 7.85
N LYS A 357 19.48 17.60 8.26
CA LYS A 357 19.95 18.85 7.67
C LYS A 357 20.24 18.73 6.17
N LYS A 358 21.00 17.71 5.73
CA LYS A 358 21.30 17.50 4.30
C LYS A 358 20.04 17.28 3.45
N LEU A 359 19.01 16.64 4.02
CA LEU A 359 17.71 16.47 3.38
C LEU A 359 16.95 17.80 3.23
N ASP A 360 17.00 18.67 4.24
CA ASP A 360 16.37 20.01 4.21
C ASP A 360 17.08 20.94 3.22
N ASP A 361 18.43 20.97 3.27
CA ASP A 361 19.28 21.73 2.35
C ASP A 361 19.02 21.33 0.88
N TYR A 362 18.94 20.02 0.59
CA TYR A 362 18.64 19.50 -0.74
C TYR A 362 17.23 19.83 -1.23
N LEU A 363 16.22 19.69 -0.35
CA LEU A 363 14.84 20.03 -0.70
C LEU A 363 14.73 21.53 -1.04
N THR A 364 15.45 22.36 -0.28
CA THR A 364 15.58 23.80 -0.49
C THR A 364 16.24 24.14 -1.82
N GLU A 365 17.39 23.53 -2.13
CA GLU A 365 18.10 23.69 -3.41
C GLU A 365 17.16 23.34 -4.58
N ARG A 366 16.58 22.13 -4.58
CA ARG A 366 15.79 21.63 -5.71
C ARG A 366 14.48 22.36 -5.92
N ILE A 367 13.81 22.82 -4.85
CA ILE A 367 12.59 23.62 -5.00
C ILE A 367 12.93 24.99 -5.57
N THR A 368 13.98 25.65 -5.08
CA THR A 368 14.46 26.95 -5.58
C THR A 368 14.80 26.86 -7.08
N GLU A 369 15.76 25.99 -7.45
CA GLU A 369 16.20 25.77 -8.84
C GLU A 369 15.03 25.48 -9.81
N SER A 370 14.07 24.66 -9.36
CA SER A 370 12.95 24.24 -10.19
C SER A 370 11.88 25.32 -10.30
N SER A 371 11.72 26.16 -9.28
CA SER A 371 10.71 27.21 -9.26
C SER A 371 11.08 28.35 -10.22
N GLU A 372 12.34 28.78 -10.22
CA GLU A 372 12.91 29.72 -11.19
C GLU A 372 12.56 29.28 -12.63
N ARG A 373 12.84 28.01 -12.93
CA ARG A 373 12.68 27.40 -14.26
C ARG A 373 11.25 27.00 -14.61
N SER A 374 10.30 26.99 -13.66
CA SER A 374 8.92 26.51 -13.88
C SER A 374 7.86 27.37 -13.16
N ALA A 375 7.14 28.18 -13.93
CA ALA A 375 5.98 28.93 -13.45
C ALA A 375 4.88 28.01 -12.83
N GLY A 376 4.72 26.80 -13.35
CA GLY A 376 3.79 25.80 -12.82
C GLY A 376 4.23 25.13 -11.51
N LEU A 377 5.50 25.27 -11.13
CA LEU A 377 5.96 24.94 -9.77
C LEU A 377 5.86 26.15 -8.84
N ARG A 378 6.18 27.36 -9.31
CA ARG A 378 5.99 28.62 -8.55
C ARG A 378 4.56 28.74 -8.00
N SER A 379 3.54 28.49 -8.83
CA SER A 379 2.14 28.51 -8.39
C SER A 379 1.76 27.42 -7.37
N ARG A 380 2.63 26.45 -7.12
CA ARG A 380 2.44 25.36 -6.14
C ARG A 380 3.28 25.53 -4.87
N LEU A 381 4.23 26.47 -4.81
CA LEU A 381 5.07 26.70 -3.64
C LEU A 381 4.27 26.83 -2.33
N PRO A 382 3.12 27.56 -2.26
CA PRO A 382 2.33 27.62 -1.03
C PRO A 382 1.78 26.25 -0.59
N THR A 383 1.38 25.41 -1.54
CA THR A 383 0.89 24.05 -1.26
C THR A 383 2.00 23.12 -0.79
N LEU A 384 3.21 23.25 -1.36
CA LEU A 384 4.39 22.53 -0.90
C LEU A 384 4.79 22.98 0.51
N ALA A 385 4.76 24.29 0.78
CA ALA A 385 5.18 24.87 2.05
C ALA A 385 4.23 24.45 3.18
N LEU A 386 2.93 24.46 2.91
CA LEU A 386 1.91 23.94 3.82
C LEU A 386 2.12 22.45 4.12
N ALA A 387 2.44 21.62 3.11
CA ALA A 387 2.69 20.20 3.31
C ALA A 387 3.94 19.93 4.16
N TYR A 388 5.01 20.70 3.95
CA TYR A 388 6.22 20.65 4.77
C TYR A 388 5.92 21.07 6.22
N GLN A 389 5.23 22.21 6.41
CA GLN A 389 4.88 22.74 7.72
C GLN A 389 3.91 21.83 8.49
N GLN A 390 2.98 21.17 7.80
CA GLN A 390 2.09 20.18 8.41
C GLN A 390 2.85 18.98 9.01
N ILE A 391 3.99 18.60 8.42
CA ILE A 391 4.79 17.47 8.90
C ILE A 391 5.78 17.91 9.99
N LEU A 392 6.47 19.03 9.79
CA LEU A 392 7.59 19.46 10.64
C LEU A 392 7.23 20.52 11.69
N GLY A 393 6.01 21.06 11.69
CA GLY A 393 5.59 22.17 12.56
C GLY A 393 6.23 23.53 12.25
N ARG A 394 7.37 23.56 11.54
CA ARG A 394 8.08 24.76 11.07
C ARG A 394 7.86 25.03 9.59
N ALA A 395 7.77 26.30 9.20
CA ALA A 395 7.77 26.69 7.79
C ALA A 395 9.16 26.41 7.16
N PRO A 396 9.23 26.02 5.87
CA PRO A 396 10.52 25.84 5.22
C PRO A 396 11.18 27.18 4.87
N THR A 397 12.51 27.17 4.80
CA THR A 397 13.35 28.34 4.48
C THR A 397 12.97 28.98 3.15
N TRP A 398 12.80 28.18 2.09
CA TRP A 398 12.41 28.62 0.75
C TRP A 398 10.98 29.15 0.62
N ALA A 399 10.15 29.07 1.67
CA ALA A 399 8.82 29.67 1.69
C ALA A 399 8.79 31.06 2.36
N GLN A 400 9.92 31.52 2.92
CA GLN A 400 10.00 32.91 3.35
C GLN A 400 9.95 33.81 2.09
N PRO A 401 9.06 34.82 2.04
CA PRO A 401 9.10 35.78 0.95
C PRO A 401 10.41 36.55 0.97
N ALA A 402 10.83 37.08 -0.19
CA ALA A 402 11.94 38.03 -0.32
C ALA A 402 11.60 39.42 0.31
N ALA A 403 11.13 39.43 1.55
CA ALA A 403 10.77 40.62 2.33
C ALA A 403 12.00 41.45 2.76
N GLU A 404 13.20 41.02 2.36
CA GLU A 404 14.43 41.80 2.44
C GLU A 404 14.61 42.71 1.20
N GLU A 405 14.14 42.32 0.01
CA GLU A 405 14.22 43.17 -1.19
C GLU A 405 13.34 44.42 -1.05
N SER A 406 12.15 44.31 -0.45
CA SER A 406 11.30 45.48 -0.17
C SER A 406 11.79 46.38 0.99
N LYS A 407 12.88 45.99 1.68
CA LYS A 407 13.59 46.87 2.63
C LYS A 407 14.81 47.53 2.01
N ALA A 408 15.36 46.97 0.92
CA ALA A 408 16.46 47.55 0.16
C ALA A 408 16.01 48.67 -0.80
N GLU A 409 14.74 48.70 -1.23
CA GLU A 409 14.16 49.83 -2.00
C GLU A 409 13.61 50.97 -1.11
N ALA A 410 13.68 50.84 0.23
CA ALA A 410 13.15 51.79 1.20
C ALA A 410 14.23 52.41 2.12
N ALA A 411 15.51 52.25 1.75
CA ALA A 411 16.69 52.79 2.42
C ALA A 411 17.63 53.45 1.40
#